data_AF-A0A961TBR9-F1
#
_entry.id   AF-A0A961TBR9-F1
#
_cell.length_a   1.000
_cell.length_b   1.000
_cell.length_c   1.000
_cell.angle_alpha   90.00
_cell.angle_beta   90.00
_cell.angle_gamma   90.00
#
_symmetry.space_group_name_H-M   'P 1'
#
loop_
_entity.id
_entity.type
_entity.pdbx_description
1 polymer ?
#
loop_
_entity_poly.entity_id
_entity_poly.type
_entity_poly.pdbx_seq_one_letter_code
_entity_poly.pdbx_strand_id
1 'polypeptide(L)'
;MHIHEHSTSPRKPVTAQVALGAETELPSGGRSRQRRNSSQRLGYLLAAGQTVAVPCIVRELADDNAVLTMGGWLGVPGTFSLFVEPDGLCVDCSLVSVKGNTIRVSTSNSRQERRPRLRS
;
A
#
# COMPACT_ATOMS: atom_id res chain seq x y z
N MET A 1 -43.71 -34.91 8.28
CA MET A 1 -44.03 -35.42 9.62
C MET A 1 -42.75 -35.94 10.24
N HIS A 2 -42.40 -35.40 11.40
CA HIS A 2 -41.57 -36.02 12.46
C HIS A 2 -40.11 -36.37 12.08
N ILE A 3 -39.08 -36.22 12.91
CA ILE A 3 -38.88 -35.91 14.33
C ILE A 3 -37.36 -35.74 14.51
N HIS A 4 -36.88 -34.80 15.35
CA HIS A 4 -36.28 -35.04 16.68
C HIS A 4 -35.36 -36.27 16.73
N GLU A 5 -34.18 -36.30 17.34
CA GLU A 5 -33.37 -35.45 18.21
C GLU A 5 -32.16 -36.33 18.62
N HIS A 6 -31.30 -35.79 19.49
CA HIS A 6 -30.47 -36.49 20.49
C HIS A 6 -29.12 -37.02 20.00
N SER A 7 -28.02 -36.37 20.37
CA SER A 7 -27.40 -36.35 21.71
C SER A 7 -26.33 -37.43 21.80
N THR A 8 -25.07 -37.03 21.98
CA THR A 8 -24.15 -37.71 22.91
C THR A 8 -23.04 -36.73 23.30
N SER A 9 -22.95 -36.52 24.60
CA SER A 9 -21.96 -35.73 25.33
C SER A 9 -20.74 -36.63 25.68
N PRO A 10 -19.84 -36.27 26.60
CA PRO A 10 -18.49 -35.76 26.33
C PRO A 10 -17.39 -36.71 26.83
N ARG A 11 -16.18 -36.71 26.23
CA ARG A 11 -14.99 -37.26 26.91
C ARG A 11 -13.72 -36.46 26.58
N LYS A 12 -13.18 -35.84 27.63
CA LYS A 12 -11.83 -35.25 27.70
C LYS A 12 -10.77 -36.35 27.54
N PRO A 13 -9.53 -35.98 27.21
CA PRO A 13 -8.49 -36.31 28.18
C PRO A 13 -7.74 -35.08 28.68
N VAL A 14 -7.43 -35.18 29.98
CA VAL A 14 -6.62 -34.27 30.77
C VAL A 14 -5.16 -34.57 30.47
N THR A 15 -4.36 -33.55 30.18
CA THR A 15 -2.92 -33.58 30.47
C THR A 15 -2.57 -32.23 31.04
N ALA A 16 -2.41 -32.21 32.36
CA ALA A 16 -1.80 -31.11 33.08
C ALA A 16 -0.33 -31.05 32.67
N GLN A 17 0.13 -29.92 32.16
CA GLN A 17 1.55 -29.56 32.21
C GLN A 17 1.72 -28.41 33.18
N VAL A 18 2.59 -28.68 34.14
CA VAL A 18 2.97 -27.86 35.27
C VAL A 18 3.65 -26.59 34.75
N ALA A 19 3.05 -25.43 35.05
CA ALA A 19 3.66 -24.14 34.86
C ALA A 19 4.63 -23.88 36.02
N LEU A 20 5.93 -24.00 35.75
CA LEU A 20 7.00 -23.43 36.56
C LEU A 20 7.91 -22.68 35.60
N GLY A 21 7.88 -21.35 35.70
CA GLY A 21 8.63 -20.45 34.84
C GLY A 21 8.04 -19.06 34.84
N ALA A 22 8.08 -18.39 35.99
CA ALA A 22 7.90 -16.96 36.06
C ALA A 22 9.16 -16.30 35.49
N GLU A 23 9.22 -16.15 34.17
CA GLU A 23 10.10 -15.16 33.56
C GLU A 23 9.23 -14.02 33.04
N THR A 24 9.39 -12.88 33.71
CA THR A 24 8.87 -11.58 33.30
C THR A 24 9.64 -11.16 32.06
N GLU A 25 9.34 -11.76 30.91
CA GLU A 25 9.79 -11.22 29.64
C GLU A 25 8.77 -10.20 29.17
N LEU A 26 9.07 -8.95 29.52
CA LEU A 26 8.55 -7.77 28.85
C LEU A 26 8.49 -8.05 27.34
N PRO A 27 7.39 -7.73 26.63
CA PRO A 27 7.43 -7.72 25.17
C PRO A 27 8.44 -6.66 24.76
N SER A 28 9.65 -7.12 24.48
CA SER A 28 10.72 -6.35 23.87
C SER A 28 10.11 -5.67 22.66
N GLY A 29 9.98 -4.35 22.76
CA GLY A 29 9.55 -3.46 21.70
C GLY A 29 10.56 -3.49 20.56
N GLY A 30 10.58 -4.59 19.82
CA GLY A 30 11.36 -4.78 18.61
C GLY A 30 10.57 -4.34 17.37
N ARG A 31 9.78 -3.26 17.48
CA ARG A 31 9.36 -2.52 16.28
C ARG A 31 10.48 -1.54 15.93
N SER A 32 11.64 -2.10 15.63
CA SER A 32 12.64 -1.49 14.75
C SER A 32 12.04 -1.44 13.35
N ARG A 33 10.96 -0.67 13.21
CA ARG A 33 10.53 -0.09 11.95
C ARG A 33 11.56 1.00 11.70
N GLN A 34 12.79 0.56 11.41
CA GLN A 34 13.75 1.31 10.63
C GLN A 34 13.05 1.50 9.29
N ARG A 35 12.14 2.48 9.28
CA ARG A 35 11.63 3.16 8.11
C ARG A 35 12.90 3.65 7.46
N ARG A 36 13.45 2.78 6.60
CA ARG A 36 14.47 3.17 5.66
C ARG A 36 13.94 4.46 5.08
N ASN A 37 14.74 5.48 5.31
CA ASN A 37 14.72 6.74 4.63
C ASN A 37 14.89 6.45 3.13
N SER A 38 13.90 5.79 2.51
CA SER A 38 13.79 5.69 1.07
C SER A 38 13.26 7.04 0.67
N SER A 39 14.14 7.87 0.12
CA SER A 39 13.84 9.18 -0.45
C SER A 39 12.43 9.20 -1.00
N GLN A 40 11.52 9.87 -0.30
CA GLN A 40 10.12 9.95 -0.71
C GLN A 40 10.12 10.58 -2.10
N ARG A 41 9.83 9.77 -3.13
CA ARG A 41 9.81 10.28 -4.49
C ARG A 41 8.56 11.13 -4.64
N LEU A 42 8.74 12.33 -5.18
CA LEU A 42 7.63 13.21 -5.47
C LEU A 42 7.02 12.76 -6.79
N GLY A 43 5.69 12.63 -6.81
CA GLY A 43 4.94 12.28 -8.01
C GLY A 43 3.87 13.30 -8.31
N TYR A 44 3.44 13.36 -9.56
CA TYR A 44 2.33 14.18 -10.01
C TYR A 44 1.37 13.32 -10.82
N LEU A 45 0.09 13.32 -10.44
CA LEU A 45 -0.96 12.74 -11.26
C LEU A 45 -1.42 13.74 -12.31
N LEU A 46 -1.56 13.28 -13.55
CA LEU A 46 -2.19 14.02 -14.64
C LEU A 46 -3.38 13.20 -15.16
N ALA A 47 -4.58 13.72 -14.94
CA ALA A 47 -5.80 13.12 -15.47
C ALA A 47 -6.09 13.67 -16.87
N ALA A 48 -6.62 12.84 -17.77
CA ALA A 48 -7.02 13.29 -19.09
C ALA A 48 -8.07 14.41 -19.00
N GLY A 49 -7.84 15.53 -19.69
CA GLY A 49 -8.73 16.70 -19.67
C GLY A 49 -8.58 17.61 -18.45
N GLN A 50 -7.70 17.29 -17.50
CA GLN A 50 -7.34 18.21 -16.41
C GLN A 50 -6.06 18.97 -16.76
N THR A 51 -6.09 20.29 -16.57
CA THR A 51 -4.92 21.17 -16.75
C THR A 51 -4.05 21.27 -15.51
N VAL A 52 -4.49 20.70 -14.38
CA VAL A 52 -3.81 20.77 -13.09
C VAL A 52 -3.22 19.41 -12.75
N ALA A 53 -1.91 19.40 -12.52
CA ALA A 53 -1.20 18.24 -12.00
C ALA A 53 -1.38 18.16 -10.48
N VAL A 54 -1.68 16.97 -9.96
CA VAL A 54 -1.95 16.78 -8.52
C VAL A 54 -0.75 16.15 -7.84
N PRO A 55 -0.13 16.83 -6.86
CA PRO A 55 1.05 16.32 -6.18
C PRO A 55 0.68 15.11 -5.32
N CYS A 56 1.57 14.12 -5.31
CA CYS A 56 1.47 12.92 -4.50
C CYS A 56 2.86 12.48 -4.05
N ILE A 57 2.90 11.65 -3.01
CA ILE A 57 4.12 10.98 -2.57
C ILE A 57 4.09 9.54 -3.06
N VAL A 58 5.09 9.17 -3.86
CA VAL A 58 5.27 7.79 -4.30
C VAL A 58 5.95 7.02 -3.17
N ARG A 59 5.21 6.08 -2.57
CA ARG A 59 5.69 5.26 -1.45
C ARG A 59 6.33 3.97 -1.94
N GLU A 60 5.82 3.42 -3.03
CA GLU A 60 6.28 2.20 -3.65
C GLU A 60 5.99 2.29 -5.15
N LEU A 61 6.94 1.86 -5.96
CA LEU A 61 6.82 1.80 -7.41
C LEU A 61 7.51 0.52 -7.87
N ALA A 62 6.70 -0.39 -8.42
CA ALA A 62 7.11 -1.62 -9.07
C ALA A 62 6.69 -1.57 -10.54
N ASP A 63 7.08 -2.57 -11.33
CA ASP A 63 6.78 -2.64 -12.76
C ASP A 63 5.27 -2.68 -13.05
N ASP A 64 4.50 -3.43 -12.24
CA ASP A 64 3.06 -3.67 -12.44
C ASP A 64 2.14 -2.91 -11.45
N ASN A 65 2.70 -2.31 -10.40
CA ASN A 65 1.90 -1.55 -9.44
C ASN A 65 2.65 -0.40 -8.78
N ALA A 66 1.90 0.55 -8.24
CA ALA A 66 2.44 1.62 -7.41
C ALA A 66 1.52 1.93 -6.22
N VAL A 67 2.12 2.44 -5.15
CA VAL A 67 1.43 2.93 -3.96
C VAL A 67 1.73 4.40 -3.78
N LEU A 68 0.69 5.23 -3.83
CA LEU A 68 0.79 6.68 -3.74
C LEU A 68 0.09 7.17 -2.48
N THR A 69 0.53 8.30 -1.95
CA THR A 69 -0.16 9.03 -0.88
C THR A 69 -0.52 10.43 -1.36
N MET A 70 -1.79 10.78 -1.25
CA MET A 70 -2.34 12.05 -1.71
C MET A 70 -2.82 12.88 -0.51
N GLY A 71 -2.51 14.17 -0.53
CA GLY A 71 -2.97 15.12 0.48
C GLY A 71 -4.21 15.88 0.01
N GLY A 72 -5.27 15.90 0.81
CA GLY A 72 -6.38 16.86 0.66
C GLY A 72 -7.22 16.74 -0.62
N TRP A 73 -7.25 15.57 -1.27
CA TRP A 73 -7.97 15.39 -2.54
C TRP A 73 -9.20 14.50 -2.40
N LEU A 74 -10.33 14.95 -2.97
CA LEU A 74 -11.67 14.35 -2.79
C LEU A 74 -12.08 13.35 -3.88
N GLY A 75 -11.24 13.12 -4.89
CA GLY A 75 -11.54 12.17 -5.96
C GLY A 75 -10.33 11.89 -6.81
N VAL A 76 -9.89 10.64 -6.81
CA VAL A 76 -8.82 10.16 -7.70
C VAL A 76 -9.47 9.60 -8.96
N PRO A 77 -9.06 10.04 -10.15
CA PRO A 77 -9.60 9.51 -11.40
C PRO A 77 -9.27 8.01 -11.53
N GLY A 78 -10.14 7.28 -12.21
CA GLY A 78 -9.95 5.84 -12.43
C GLY A 78 -8.70 5.53 -13.27
N THR A 79 -8.33 6.43 -14.18
CA THR A 79 -7.12 6.33 -15.02
C THR A 79 -6.41 7.68 -15.07
N PHE A 80 -5.08 7.66 -15.03
CA PHE A 80 -4.24 8.85 -15.06
C PHE A 80 -2.79 8.49 -15.41
N SER A 81 -2.00 9.47 -15.81
CA SER A 81 -0.55 9.30 -15.95
C SER A 81 0.15 9.82 -14.69
N LEU A 82 1.07 9.04 -14.15
CA LEU A 82 1.89 9.37 -12.99
C LEU A 82 3.27 9.81 -13.47
N PHE A 83 3.67 11.03 -13.15
CA PHE A 83 5.00 11.53 -13.39
C PHE A 83 5.83 11.53 -12.10
N VAL A 84 7.00 10.89 -12.10
CA VAL A 84 7.85 10.67 -10.91
C VAL A 84 9.16 11.43 -11.04
N GLU A 85 9.45 12.29 -10.06
CA GLU A 85 10.68 13.07 -9.94
C GLU A 85 11.60 12.47 -8.85
N PRO A 86 12.94 12.53 -9.03
CA PRO A 86 13.69 13.18 -10.12
C PRO A 86 13.94 12.27 -11.34
N ASP A 87 13.40 11.05 -11.35
CA ASP A 87 13.71 10.04 -12.37
C ASP A 87 13.21 10.40 -13.78
N GLY A 88 12.28 11.37 -13.87
CA GLY A 88 11.63 11.76 -15.12
C GLY A 88 10.79 10.61 -15.69
N LEU A 89 10.24 9.76 -14.84
CA LEU A 89 9.48 8.59 -15.26
C LEU A 89 8.00 8.96 -15.39
N CYS A 90 7.40 8.70 -16.55
CA CYS A 90 5.97 8.82 -16.77
C CYS A 90 5.36 7.41 -16.89
N VAL A 91 4.31 7.11 -16.13
CA VAL A 91 3.68 5.79 -16.13
C VAL A 91 2.16 5.90 -16.19
N ASP A 92 1.54 5.19 -17.11
CA ASP A 92 0.08 5.08 -17.16
C ASP A 92 -0.41 4.19 -16.02
N CYS A 93 -1.36 4.73 -15.24
CA CYS A 93 -1.87 4.15 -14.01
C CYS A 93 -3.39 3.98 -14.07
N SER A 94 -3.86 2.86 -13.53
CA SER A 94 -5.30 2.64 -13.26
C SER A 94 -5.52 2.42 -11.77
N LEU A 95 -6.53 3.07 -11.22
CA LEU A 95 -6.87 3.00 -9.80
C LEU A 95 -7.40 1.61 -9.44
N VAL A 96 -6.73 0.94 -8.49
CA VAL A 96 -7.12 -0.39 -8.00
C VAL A 96 -7.88 -0.27 -6.68
N SER A 97 -7.37 0.53 -5.75
CA SER A 97 -8.04 0.74 -4.46
C SER A 97 -7.63 2.04 -3.80
N VAL A 98 -8.53 2.56 -2.96
CA VAL A 98 -8.32 3.76 -2.14
C VAL A 98 -8.55 3.38 -0.69
N LYS A 99 -7.59 3.73 0.18
CA LYS A 99 -7.71 3.55 1.63
C LYS A 99 -7.25 4.82 2.33
N GLY A 100 -8.21 5.68 2.67
CA GLY A 100 -7.94 7.03 3.17
C GLY A 100 -7.12 7.80 2.13
N ASN A 101 -5.96 8.32 2.54
CA ASN A 101 -5.06 9.10 1.70
C ASN A 101 -4.10 8.24 0.86
N THR A 102 -4.14 6.92 1.01
CA THR A 102 -3.27 6.00 0.26
C THR A 102 -4.05 5.39 -0.89
N ILE A 103 -3.48 5.43 -2.09
CA ILE A 103 -4.04 4.78 -3.27
C ILE A 103 -3.08 3.73 -3.79
N ARG A 104 -3.65 2.64 -4.30
CA ARG A 104 -2.92 1.62 -5.05
C ARG A 104 -3.38 1.67 -6.48
N VAL A 105 -2.42 1.62 -7.39
CA VAL A 105 -2.66 1.64 -8.83
C VAL A 105 -1.92 0.50 -9.51
N SER A 106 -2.48 0.01 -10.60
CA SER A 106 -1.78 -0.85 -11.55
C SER A 106 -1.08 0.03 -12.57
N THR A 107 0.17 -0.30 -12.88
CA THR A 107 0.98 0.37 -13.91
C THR A 107 0.97 -0.47 -15.18
N SER A 108 1.07 0.15 -16.34
CA SER A 108 1.02 -0.59 -17.61
C SER A 108 2.06 -0.13 -18.63
N ASN A 109 2.17 1.17 -18.87
CA ASN A 109 3.12 1.73 -19.83
C ASN A 109 4.03 2.72 -19.12
N SER A 110 5.32 2.43 -19.05
CA SER A 110 6.32 3.29 -18.43
C SER A 110 7.26 3.85 -19.49
N ARG A 111 7.41 5.18 -19.52
CA ARG A 111 8.28 5.89 -20.44
C ARG A 111 9.18 6.85 -19.67
N GLN A 112 10.47 6.79 -19.94
CA GLN A 112 11.41 7.74 -19.38
C GLN A 112 11.40 9.02 -20.20
N GLU A 113 10.84 10.07 -19.62
CA GLU A 113 10.85 11.40 -20.20
C GLU A 113 12.15 12.08 -19.82
N ARG A 114 13.17 11.89 -20.67
CA ARG A 114 14.40 12.65 -20.56
C ARG A 114 14.03 14.12 -20.76
N ARG A 115 14.08 14.90 -19.68
CA ARG A 115 14.03 16.37 -19.80
C ARG A 115 15.02 16.77 -20.89
N PRO A 116 14.60 17.50 -21.94
CA PRO A 116 15.55 18.04 -22.89
C PRO A 116 16.52 18.88 -22.08
N ARG A 117 17.80 18.47 -22.07
CA ARG A 117 18.83 19.33 -21.51
C ARG A 117 18.80 20.58 -22.39
N LEU A 118 18.24 21.66 -21.86
CA LEU A 118 18.43 22.99 -22.43
C LEU A 118 19.94 23.17 -22.49
N ARG A 119 20.50 22.96 -23.68
CA ARG A 119 21.89 23.30 -23.97
C ARG A 119 21.90 24.82 -23.99
N SER A 120 22.40 25.41 -22.90
CA SER A 120 22.79 26.82 -22.83
C SER A 120 23.92 27.12 -23.82
#